data_AF-A0A941I839-F1
#
_entry.id   AF-A0A941I839-F1
#
_cell.length_a   1.000
_cell.length_b   1.000
_cell.length_c   1.000
_cell.angle_alpha   90.00
_cell.angle_beta   90.00
_cell.angle_gamma   90.00
#
_symmetry.space_group_name_H-M   'P 1'
#
loop_
_entity.id
_entity.type
_entity.pdbx_description
1 polymer ?
#
loop_
_entity_poly.entity_id
_entity_poly.type
_entity_poly.pdbx_seq_one_letter_code
_entity_poly.pdbx_strand_id
1 'polypeptide(L)'
;MATDRELSSFLEGVERRAFKHAMYAVRNEESALDIVQEAMIKLSEKYGDKPAAELPMLFQRILQTTTLDYFRREKVRNTWVSLFSSITPDN
;
A
#
# COMPACT_ATOMS: atom_id res chain seq x y z
N MET A 1 8.32 -21.65 -9.99
CA MET A 1 7.70 -21.08 -8.77
C MET A 1 8.82 -20.51 -7.93
N ALA A 2 8.63 -19.35 -7.30
CA ALA A 2 9.59 -18.86 -6.30
C ALA A 2 9.51 -19.75 -5.06
N THR A 3 10.64 -19.99 -4.42
CA THR A 3 10.71 -20.58 -3.10
C THR A 3 10.37 -19.53 -2.03
N ASP A 4 9.91 -19.96 -0.86
CA ASP A 4 9.66 -19.07 0.28
C ASP A 4 10.88 -18.20 0.63
N ARG A 5 12.08 -18.74 0.41
CA ARG A 5 13.35 -18.02 0.60
C ARG A 5 13.53 -16.91 -0.45
N GLU A 6 13.26 -17.18 -1.72
CA GLU A 6 13.35 -16.17 -2.78
C GLU A 6 12.33 -15.05 -2.60
N LEU A 7 11.10 -15.39 -2.20
CA LEU A 7 10.08 -14.40 -1.87
C LEU A 7 10.52 -13.54 -0.68
N SER A 8 11.02 -14.16 0.39
CA SER A 8 11.50 -13.44 1.58
C SER A 8 12.67 -12.50 1.25
N SER A 9 13.66 -12.97 0.48
CA SER A 9 14.78 -12.15 0.03
C SER A 9 14.34 -11.01 -0.90
N PHE A 10 13.35 -11.25 -1.75
CA PHE A 10 12.77 -10.20 -2.58
C PHE A 10 12.08 -9.13 -1.72
N LEU A 11 11.22 -9.54 -0.79
CA LEU A 11 10.46 -8.67 0.10
C LEU A 11 11.37 -7.77 0.94
N GLU A 12 12.39 -8.36 1.58
CA GLU A 12 13.41 -7.63 2.35
C GLU A 12 14.15 -6.61 1.46
N GLY A 13 14.49 -6.98 0.22
CA GLY A 13 15.17 -6.11 -0.72
C GLY A 13 14.36 -4.91 -1.22
N VAL A 14 13.02 -5.02 -1.26
CA VAL A 14 12.13 -3.95 -1.75
C VAL A 14 11.54 -3.07 -0.66
N GLU A 15 11.46 -3.56 0.58
CA GLU A 15 10.78 -2.91 1.71
C GLU A 15 11.17 -1.43 1.85
N ARG A 16 12.47 -1.14 2.00
CA ARG A 16 12.95 0.24 2.21
C ARG A 16 12.57 1.19 1.08
N ARG A 17 12.54 0.70 -0.17
CA ARG A 17 12.19 1.50 -1.34
C ARG A 17 10.69 1.72 -1.42
N ALA A 18 9.92 0.67 -1.16
CA ALA A 18 8.46 0.73 -1.11
C ALA A 18 7.99 1.71 -0.03
N PHE A 19 8.58 1.63 1.16
CA PHE A 19 8.29 2.55 2.27
C PHE A 19 8.59 4.00 1.90
N LYS A 20 9.77 4.31 1.35
CA LYS A 20 10.06 5.67 0.88
C LYS A 20 9.06 6.17 -0.16
N HIS A 21 8.68 5.31 -1.11
CA HIS A 21 7.68 5.65 -2.13
C HIS A 21 6.32 5.99 -1.50
N ALA A 22 5.82 5.12 -0.63
CA ALA A 22 4.57 5.33 0.09
C ALA A 22 4.64 6.60 0.96
N MET A 23 5.73 6.81 1.70
CA MET A 23 5.96 8.01 2.51
C MET A 23 5.91 9.30 1.72
N TYR A 24 6.52 9.33 0.54
CA TYR A 24 6.46 10.52 -0.32
C TYR A 24 5.04 10.81 -0.81
N ALA A 25 4.25 9.77 -1.07
CA ALA A 25 2.87 9.89 -1.50
C ALA A 25 1.96 10.35 -0.35
N VAL A 26 1.97 9.67 0.80
CA VAL A 26 0.95 9.84 1.85
C VAL A 26 1.36 10.78 2.99
N ARG A 27 2.66 11.11 3.11
CA ARG A 27 3.20 12.03 4.13
C ARG A 27 2.83 11.66 5.58
N ASN A 28 2.55 10.39 5.83
CA ASN A 28 2.19 9.84 7.13
C ASN A 28 2.87 8.48 7.29
N GLU A 29 3.62 8.30 8.38
CA GLU A 29 4.45 7.12 8.61
C GLU A 29 3.65 5.84 8.80
N GLU A 30 2.65 5.88 9.67
CA GLU A 30 1.75 4.75 9.94
C GLU A 30 1.04 4.29 8.66
N SER A 31 0.46 5.23 7.91
CA SER A 31 -0.22 4.94 6.64
C SER A 31 0.72 4.34 5.61
N ALA A 32 1.98 4.81 5.55
CA ALA A 32 2.96 4.26 4.61
C ALA A 32 3.39 2.83 4.99
N LEU A 33 3.59 2.56 6.28
CA LEU A 33 3.88 1.22 6.78
C LEU A 33 2.72 0.26 6.48
N ASP A 34 1.48 0.70 6.72
CA ASP A 34 0.28 -0.10 6.43
C ASP A 34 0.16 -0.42 4.95
N ILE A 35 0.37 0.56 4.06
CA ILE A 35 0.32 0.35 2.61
C ILE A 35 1.37 -0.67 2.16
N VAL A 36 2.60 -0.56 2.67
CA VAL A 36 3.68 -1.48 2.31
C VAL A 36 3.39 -2.88 2.83
N GLN A 37 3.00 -3.02 4.08
CA GLN A 37 2.64 -4.32 4.66
C GLN A 37 1.48 -4.98 3.91
N GLU A 38 0.41 -4.23 3.64
CA GLU A 38 -0.73 -4.73 2.87
C GLU A 38 -0.31 -5.15 1.45
N ALA A 39 0.62 -4.42 0.82
CA ALA A 39 1.15 -4.82 -0.48
C ALA A 39 2.00 -6.10 -0.42
N MET A 40 2.84 -6.25 0.61
CA MET A 40 3.66 -7.45 0.82
C MET A 40 2.78 -8.67 1.10
N ILE A 41 1.77 -8.56 1.97
CA ILE A 41 0.80 -9.63 2.26
C ILE A 41 0.05 -10.05 0.99
N LYS A 42 -0.49 -9.08 0.23
CA LYS A 42 -1.20 -9.35 -1.03
C LYS A 42 -0.31 -10.08 -2.05
N LEU A 43 0.98 -9.74 -2.11
CA LEU A 43 1.92 -10.44 -3.00
C LEU A 43 2.11 -11.89 -2.54
N SER A 44 2.41 -12.09 -1.25
CA SER A 44 2.66 -13.42 -0.67
C SER A 44 1.45 -14.35 -0.82
N GLU A 45 0.25 -13.87 -0.53
CA GLU A 45 -0.98 -14.68 -0.57
C GLU A 45 -1.42 -15.02 -1.99
N LYS A 46 -1.33 -14.07 -2.92
CA LYS A 46 -1.94 -14.20 -4.27
C LYS A 46 -0.95 -14.61 -5.35
N TYR A 47 0.33 -14.38 -5.12
CA TYR A 47 1.37 -14.50 -6.15
C TYR A 47 2.69 -15.07 -5.60
N GLY A 48 2.74 -15.57 -4.37
CA GLY A 48 3.96 -16.13 -3.78
C GLY A 48 4.50 -17.34 -4.54
N ASP A 49 3.64 -18.03 -5.29
CA ASP A 49 3.97 -19.18 -6.15
C ASP A 49 4.56 -18.78 -7.51
N LYS A 50 4.52 -17.49 -7.88
CA LYS A 50 5.04 -17.00 -9.16
C LYS A 50 6.57 -17.09 -9.22
N PRO A 51 7.16 -17.25 -10.42
CA PRO A 51 8.62 -17.19 -10.58
C PRO A 51 9.21 -15.90 -10.00
N ALA A 52 10.39 -15.99 -9.38
CA ALA A 52 11.04 -14.85 -8.73
C ALA A 52 11.22 -13.63 -9.65
N ALA A 53 11.42 -13.86 -10.95
CA ALA A 53 11.55 -12.82 -11.96
C ALA A 53 10.27 -11.99 -12.18
N GLU A 54 9.09 -12.51 -11.82
CA GLU A 54 7.80 -11.83 -11.98
C GLU A 54 7.42 -11.00 -10.73
N LEU A 55 7.96 -11.34 -9.56
CA LEU A 55 7.65 -10.69 -8.28
C LEU A 55 7.85 -9.16 -8.30
N PRO A 56 8.90 -8.59 -8.91
CA PRO A 56 9.09 -7.13 -8.93
C PRO A 56 7.94 -6.38 -9.61
N MET A 57 7.49 -6.86 -10.77
CA MET A 57 6.42 -6.18 -11.52
C MET A 57 5.07 -6.33 -10.82
N LEU A 58 4.79 -7.51 -10.23
CA LEU A 58 3.58 -7.76 -9.47
C LEU A 58 3.54 -6.88 -8.21
N PHE A 59 4.63 -6.84 -7.44
CA PHE A 59 4.74 -6.02 -6.25
C PHE A 59 4.52 -4.54 -6.55
N GLN A 60 5.16 -4.02 -7.61
CA GLN A 60 4.99 -2.62 -8.01
C GLN A 60 3.53 -2.28 -8.32
N ARG A 61 2.82 -3.18 -9.02
CA ARG A 61 1.38 -3.01 -9.30
C ARG A 61 0.53 -3.05 -8.04
N ILE A 62 0.81 -3.98 -7.13
CA ILE A 62 0.08 -4.10 -5.86
C ILE A 62 0.31 -2.85 -5.01
N LEU A 63 1.56 -2.39 -4.88
CA LEU A 63 1.92 -1.19 -4.12
C LEU A 63 1.18 0.05 -4.64
N GLN A 64 1.17 0.25 -5.97
CA GLN A 64 0.42 1.34 -6.60
C GLN A 64 -1.08 1.22 -6.33
N THR A 65 -1.65 0.02 -6.46
CA THR A 65 -3.07 -0.22 -6.23
C THR A 65 -3.45 0.08 -4.78
N THR A 66 -2.72 -0.45 -3.81
CA THR A 66 -2.94 -0.21 -2.38
C THR A 66 -2.80 1.28 -2.03
N THR A 67 -1.81 1.98 -2.62
CA THR A 67 -1.66 3.43 -2.45
C THR A 67 -2.87 4.20 -2.99
N LEU A 68 -3.39 3.82 -4.16
CA LEU A 68 -4.60 4.45 -4.71
C LEU A 68 -5.84 4.14 -3.88
N ASP A 69 -5.96 2.92 -3.36
CA ASP A 69 -7.06 2.52 -2.49
C ASP A 69 -7.08 3.37 -1.21
N TYR A 70 -5.91 3.66 -0.63
CA TYR A 70 -5.76 4.58 0.50
C TYR A 70 -6.35 5.96 0.19
N PHE A 71 -5.95 6.59 -0.92
CA PHE A 71 -6.46 7.91 -1.30
C PHE A 71 -7.97 7.90 -1.63
N ARG A 72 -8.49 6.80 -2.20
CA ARG A 72 -9.94 6.65 -2.40
C ARG A 72 -10.68 6.64 -1.06
N ARG A 73 -10.19 5.90 -0.06
CA ARG A 73 -10.77 5.88 1.29
C ARG A 73 -10.67 7.24 1.99
N GLU A 74 -9.53 7.90 1.86
CA GLU A 74 -9.30 9.23 2.42
C GLU A 74 -10.25 10.28 1.83
N LYS A 75 -10.43 10.29 0.51
CA LYS A 75 -11.36 11.20 -0.16
C LYS A 75 -12.80 11.02 0.31
N VAL A 76 -13.25 9.76 0.46
CA VAL A 76 -14.59 9.45 0.97
C VAL A 76 -14.74 10.02 2.38
N ARG A 77 -13.79 9.73 3.29
CA ARG A 77 -13.80 10.26 4.66
C ARG A 77 -13.86 11.79 4.70
N ASN A 78 -13.03 12.47 3.91
CA ASN A 78 -12.99 13.94 3.89
C ASN A 78 -14.28 14.55 3.34
N THR A 79 -14.93 13.89 2.37
CA THR A 79 -16.22 14.33 1.83
C THR A 79 -17.31 14.31 2.90
N TRP A 80 -17.38 13.23 3.69
CA TRP A 80 -18.33 13.14 4.80
C TRP A 80 -18.05 14.19 5.88
N VAL A 81 -16.78 14.38 6.28
CA VAL A 81 -16.41 15.42 7.26
C VAL A 81 -16.83 16.82 6.79
N SER A 82 -16.58 17.16 5.53
CA SER A 82 -16.98 18.47 4.97
C SER A 82 -18.50 18.64 4.94
N LEU A 83 -19.26 17.60 4.58
CA LEU A 83 -20.71 17.68 4.52
C LEU A 83 -21.31 17.86 5.93
N PHE A 84 -20.85 17.09 6.92
CA PHE A 84 -21.33 17.23 8.30
C PHE A 84 -20.90 18.55 8.95
N SER A 85 -19.69 19.04 8.68
CA SER A 85 -19.23 20.35 9.15
C SER A 85 -20.09 21.51 8.62
N SER A 86 -20.65 21.38 7.41
CA SER A 86 -21.56 22.39 6.84
C SER A 86 -22.98 22.37 7.43
N ILE A 87 -23.33 21.30 8.17
CA ILE A 87 -24.66 21.11 8.77
C ILE A 87 -24.68 21.55 10.25
N THR A 88 -23.53 21.57 10.92
CA THR A 88 -23.37 22.19 12.25
C THR A 88 -23.25 23.71 12.11
N PRO A 89 -24.16 24.52 12.68
CA PRO A 89 -24.00 25.98 12.72
C PRO A 89 -22.80 26.34 13.62
N ASP A 90 -21.98 27.31 13.20
CA ASP A 90 -21.01 27.95 14.09
C ASP A 90 -21.78 28.62 15.25
N ASN A 91 -21.45 28.26 16.49
CA ASN A 91 -21.86 28.96 17.70
C ASN A 91 -20.76 29.92 18.15
#